data_AF-A0A9E2LBE6-F1
#
_entry.id   AF-A0A9E2LBE6-F1
#
_cell.length_a   1.000
_cell.length_b   1.000
_cell.length_c   1.000
_cell.angle_alpha   90.00
_cell.angle_beta   90.00
_cell.angle_gamma   90.00
#
_symmetry.space_group_name_H-M   'P 1'
#
loop_
_entity.id
_entity.type
_entity.pdbx_description
1 polymer ?
#
loop_
_entity_poly.entity_id
_entity_poly.type
_entity_poly.pdbx_seq_one_letter_code
_entity_poly.pdbx_strand_id
1 'polypeptide(L)' 'INYREAIEQKGGLTFAGLSPDGVLPETVEREDHPWFIGVQYHPELKSRPFAPHPLFAGFIEAALVQSRLV' A
#
# COMPACT_ATOMS: atom_id res chain seq x y z
N ILE A 1 -1.28 10.95 15.38
CA ILE A 1 -0.16 10.92 14.41
C ILE A 1 0.34 12.34 14.19
N ASN A 2 1.48 12.70 14.79
CA ASN A 2 1.92 14.11 14.89
C ASN A 2 2.31 14.74 13.54
N TYR A 3 2.76 13.93 12.57
CA TYR A 3 3.22 14.40 11.26
C TYR A 3 2.20 14.17 10.15
N ARG A 4 0.95 13.83 10.48
CA ARG A 4 -0.04 13.40 9.49
C ARG A 4 -0.25 14.44 8.39
N GLU A 5 -0.47 15.69 8.79
CA GLU A 5 -0.74 16.77 7.85
C GLU A 5 0.43 17.03 6.89
N ALA A 6 1.67 17.01 7.40
CA ALA A 6 2.85 17.18 6.58
C ALA A 6 3.01 16.02 5.57
N ILE A 7 2.71 14.79 5.98
CA ILE A 7 2.84 13.60 5.13
C ILE A 7 1.73 13.54 4.07
N GLU A 8 0.47 13.75 4.45
CA GLU A 8 -0.67 13.69 3.51
C GLU A 8 -0.69 14.91 2.58
N GLN A 9 -0.68 16.13 3.11
CA GLN A 9 -0.88 17.34 2.28
C GLN A 9 0.37 17.75 1.49
N LYS A 10 1.58 17.60 2.07
CA LYS A 10 2.82 18.02 1.40
C LYS A 10 3.56 16.87 0.74
N GLY A 11 3.46 15.67 1.31
CA GLY A 11 4.12 14.47 0.81
C GLY A 11 3.29 13.69 -0.22
N GLY A 12 1.98 13.90 -0.29
CA GLY A 12 1.08 13.19 -1.20
C GLY A 12 0.86 11.71 -0.83
N LEU A 13 1.22 11.32 0.41
CA LEU A 13 1.06 9.96 0.91
C LEU A 13 -0.17 9.88 1.82
N THR A 14 -1.17 9.10 1.43
CA THR A 14 -2.44 8.95 2.15
C THR A 14 -2.36 7.81 3.16
N PHE A 15 -2.84 8.02 4.39
CA PHE A 15 -3.00 6.92 5.37
C PHE A 15 -4.31 6.16 5.12
N ALA A 16 -4.28 5.19 4.21
CA ALA A 16 -5.43 4.39 3.78
C ALA A 16 -5.93 3.41 4.85
N GLY A 17 -5.08 3.00 5.79
CA GLY A 17 -5.44 2.08 6.87
C GLY A 17 -4.88 2.53 8.21
N LEU A 18 -5.73 2.50 9.23
CA LEU A 18 -5.36 2.73 10.62
C LEU A 18 -5.68 1.51 11.47
N SER A 19 -5.00 1.38 12.60
CA SER A 19 -5.38 0.46 13.66
C SER A 19 -6.83 0.70 14.10
N PRO A 20 -7.51 -0.28 14.72
CA PRO A 20 -8.92 -0.14 15.11
C PRO A 20 -9.22 1.04 16.05
N ASP A 21 -8.22 1.49 16.81
CA ASP A 21 -8.30 2.67 17.69
C ASP A 21 -7.96 3.99 16.98
N GLY A 22 -7.57 3.95 15.70
CA GLY A 22 -7.27 5.10 14.86
C GLY A 22 -5.90 5.75 15.11
N VAL A 23 -5.06 5.16 15.97
CA VAL A 23 -3.82 5.80 16.45
C VAL A 23 -2.61 5.49 15.56
N LEU A 24 -2.53 4.25 15.05
CA LEU A 24 -1.38 3.74 14.32
C LEU A 24 -1.71 3.63 12.82
N PRO A 25 -0.91 4.23 11.93
CA PRO A 25 -0.97 3.94 10.51
C PRO A 25 -0.53 2.51 10.22
N GLU A 26 -1.40 1.74 9.59
CA GLU A 26 -1.15 0.34 9.21
C GLU A 26 -0.92 0.19 7.70
N THR A 27 -1.52 1.07 6.90
CA THR A 27 -1.42 1.03 5.43
C THR A 27 -1.39 2.45 4.87
N VAL A 28 -0.55 2.65 3.87
CA VAL A 28 -0.39 3.91 3.13
C VAL A 28 -0.45 3.67 1.63
N GLU A 29 -0.89 4.67 0.89
CA GLU A 29 -0.92 4.64 -0.57
C GLU A 29 -0.63 6.02 -1.17
N ARG A 30 -0.31 6.05 -2.48
CA ARG A 30 -0.14 7.29 -3.24
C ARG A 30 -1.00 7.26 -4.49
N GLU A 31 -1.81 8.28 -4.68
CA GLU A 31 -2.71 8.41 -5.84
C GLU A 31 -1.96 8.77 -7.13
N ASP A 32 -0.78 9.40 -7.02
CA ASP A 32 0.02 9.87 -8.16
C ASP A 32 0.95 8.78 -8.76
N HIS A 33 0.85 7.55 -8.26
CA HIS A 33 1.63 6.41 -8.73
C HIS A 33 0.71 5.24 -9.09
N PRO A 34 0.90 4.57 -10.25
CA PRO A 34 -0.04 3.56 -10.77
C PRO A 34 -0.26 2.37 -9.83
N TRP A 35 0.74 2.07 -9.00
CA TRP A 35 0.61 1.12 -7.91
C TRP A 35 1.61 1.46 -6.81
N PHE A 36 1.15 2.07 -5.71
CA PHE A 36 1.99 2.37 -4.55
C PHE A 36 1.21 2.07 -3.28
N ILE A 37 1.58 0.98 -2.61
CA ILE A 37 0.99 0.58 -1.33
C ILE A 37 2.12 0.19 -0.39
N GLY A 38 2.10 0.74 0.82
CA GLY A 38 2.99 0.36 1.92
C GLY A 38 2.17 -0.15 3.11
N VAL A 39 2.65 -1.21 3.77
CA VAL A 39 2.00 -1.80 4.95
C VAL A 39 3.00 -2.01 6.07
N GLN A 40 2.56 -1.87 7.32
CA GLN A 40 3.40 -2.12 8.50
C GLN A 40 3.46 -3.60 8.91
N TYR A 41 2.44 -4.38 8.54
CA TYR A 41 2.39 -5.82 8.80
C TYR A 41 3.09 -6.63 7.70
N HIS A 42 3.21 -7.95 7.93
CA HIS A 42 3.88 -8.90 7.04
C HIS A 42 2.87 -9.74 6.23
N PRO A 43 2.35 -9.23 5.08
CA PRO A 43 1.40 -9.98 4.24
C PRO A 43 1.99 -11.27 3.65
N GLU A 44 3.31 -11.35 3.51
CA GLU A 44 4.04 -12.50 2.98
C GLU A 44 3.81 -13.76 3.81
N LEU A 45 3.69 -13.62 5.14
CA LEU A 45 3.45 -14.75 6.04
C LEU A 45 2.05 -15.33 5.89
N LYS A 46 1.11 -14.56 5.31
CA LYS A 46 -0.28 -14.98 5.05
C LYS A 46 -0.50 -15.42 3.60
N SER A 47 0.43 -15.16 2.69
CA SER A 47 0.34 -15.60 1.29
C SER A 47 0.50 -17.12 1.18
N ARG A 48 -0.25 -17.76 0.26
CA ARG A 48 -0.17 -19.20 -0.02
C ARG A 48 -0.14 -19.46 -1.53
N PRO A 49 0.44 -20.57 -2.01
CA PRO A 49 0.56 -20.84 -3.46
C PRO A 49 -0.77 -20.77 -4.24
N PHE A 50 -1.85 -21.32 -3.67
CA PHE A 50 -3.18 -21.33 -4.30
C PHE A 50 -4.12 -20.21 -3.80
N ALA A 51 -3.62 -19.35 -2.92
CA ALA A 51 -4.33 -18.20 -2.38
C ALA A 51 -3.32 -17.09 -2.09
N PRO A 52 -2.76 -16.46 -3.15
CA PRO A 52 -1.77 -15.41 -2.99
C PRO A 52 -2.41 -14.21 -2.27
N HIS A 53 -1.65 -13.55 -1.41
CA HIS A 53 -2.14 -12.35 -0.74
C HIS A 53 -2.46 -11.26 -1.80
N PRO A 54 -3.59 -10.54 -1.69
CA PRO A 54 -4.02 -9.56 -2.70
C PRO A 54 -2.97 -8.51 -3.04
N LEU A 55 -2.20 -8.04 -2.05
CA LEU A 55 -1.11 -7.07 -2.27
C LEU A 55 -0.05 -7.59 -3.25
N PHE A 56 0.35 -8.86 -3.18
CA PHE A 56 1.34 -9.41 -4.11
C PHE A 56 0.73 -9.66 -5.49
N ALA A 57 -0.48 -10.19 -5.54
CA ALA A 57 -1.17 -10.41 -6.81
C ALA A 57 -1.36 -9.09 -7.58
N GLY A 58 -1.84 -8.06 -6.88
CA GLY A 58 -2.03 -6.71 -7.44
C GLY A 58 -0.71 -6.04 -7.83
N PHE A 59 0.37 -6.21 -7.03
CA PHE A 59 1.69 -5.68 -7.38
C PHE A 59 2.20 -6.25 -8.72
N ILE A 60 2.11 -7.58 -8.88
CA ILE A 60 2.57 -8.24 -10.10
C ILE A 60 1.69 -7.86 -11.28
N GLU A 61 0.37 -7.77 -11.10
CA GLU A 61 -0.54 -7.29 -12.15
C GLU A 61 -0.17 -5.88 -12.62
N ALA A 62 0.03 -4.94 -11.69
CA ALA A 62 0.44 -3.59 -12.02
C ALA A 62 1.82 -3.53 -12.71
N ALA A 63 2.78 -4.35 -12.25
CA ALA A 63 4.08 -4.46 -12.88
C ALA A 63 3.99 -5.00 -14.31
N LEU A 64 3.10 -5.97 -14.57
CA LEU A 64 2.83 -6.49 -15.91
C LEU A 64 2.15 -5.47 -16.82
N VAL A 65 1.27 -4.63 -16.29
CA VAL A 65 0.67 -3.53 -17.06
C VAL A 65 1.75 -2.51 -17.42
N GLN A 66 2.56 -2.10 -16.44
CA GLN A 66 3.62 -1.11 -16.66
C GLN A 66 4.70 -1.59 -17.63
N SER A 67 5.08 -2.87 -17.58
CA SER A 67 6.08 -3.44 -18.48
C SER A 67 5.62 -3.54 -19.94
N ARG A 68 4.31 -3.48 -20.19
CA ARG A 68 3.73 -3.47 -21.55
C ARG A 68 3.56 -2.06 -22.13
N LEU A 69 3.78 -1.02 -21.33
CA LEU A 69 3.69 0.38 -21.76
C LEU A 69 5.03 0.90 -22.33
N VAL A 70 6.05 0.03 -22.40
CA VAL A 70 7.36 0.26 -23.04
C VAL A 70 7.47 -0.61 -24.29
#